data_AF-A0ABD0RTB8-F1
#
_entry.id   AF-A0ABD0RTB8-F1
#
_cell.length_a   1.000
_cell.length_b   1.000
_cell.length_c   1.000
_cell.angle_alpha   90.00
_cell.angle_beta   90.00
_cell.angle_gamma   90.00
#
_symmetry.space_group_name_H-M   'P 1'
#
loop_
_entity.id
_entity.type
_entity.pdbx_description
1 polymer ?
#
loop_
_entity_poly.entity_id
_entity_poly.type
_entity_poly.pdbx_seq_one_letter_code
_entity_poly.pdbx_strand_id
1 'polypeptide(L)'
;VPSGPRNVISIVNETSVTLEWHSPRETGGRDDVVYNIICKKCQADRRTCSHCDDNVEFQPRQLGLTESRVFISNLLAHTLYTFEIQAVNGVTNKSPYPAQHVSIDITTNQA
;
A
#
# COMPACT_ATOMS: atom_id res chain seq x y z
N VAL A 1 9.01 -1.51 -16.64
CA VAL A 1 8.11 -1.10 -15.52
C VAL A 1 8.98 -0.64 -14.35
N PRO A 2 8.49 0.25 -13.47
CA PRO A 2 9.25 0.62 -12.29
C PRO A 2 9.48 -0.61 -11.39
N SER A 3 10.59 -0.62 -10.64
CA SER A 3 10.80 -1.57 -9.54
C SER A 3 9.83 -1.27 -8.39
N GLY A 4 9.76 -2.14 -7.38
CA GLY A 4 8.96 -1.88 -6.18
C GLY A 4 9.47 -0.66 -5.39
N PRO A 5 8.60 -0.01 -4.59
CA PRO A 5 9.00 0.96 -3.58
C PRO A 5 9.98 0.34 -2.56
N ARG A 6 10.66 1.19 -1.80
CA ARG A 6 11.72 0.76 -0.87
C ARG A 6 11.50 1.35 0.52
N ASN A 7 12.14 0.75 1.52
CA ASN A 7 12.24 1.29 2.88
C ASN A 7 10.89 1.77 3.44
N VAL A 8 9.90 0.87 3.44
CA VAL A 8 8.57 1.20 3.97
C VAL A 8 8.66 1.35 5.48
N ILE A 9 8.11 2.44 5.99
CA ILE A 9 7.95 2.75 7.40
C ILE A 9 6.44 2.78 7.66
N SER A 10 6.01 2.11 8.72
CA SER A 10 4.62 2.13 9.17
C SER A 10 4.53 2.72 10.58
N ILE A 11 3.57 3.61 10.78
CA ILE A 11 3.26 4.22 12.06
C ILE A 11 1.80 3.90 12.36
N VAL A 12 1.57 3.03 13.35
CA VAL A 12 0.23 2.60 13.77
C VAL A 12 -0.23 3.47 14.93
N ASN A 13 -1.43 4.01 14.83
CA ASN A 13 -2.10 4.72 15.90
C ASN A 13 -3.53 4.19 16.03
N GLU A 14 -3.78 3.34 17.02
CA GLU A 14 -5.07 2.68 17.26
C GLU A 14 -5.59 1.93 16.02
N THR A 15 -6.61 2.49 15.36
CA THR A 15 -7.30 2.00 14.14
C THR A 15 -6.86 2.73 12.87
N SER A 16 -5.71 3.41 12.93
CA SER A 16 -5.12 4.14 11.82
C SER A 16 -3.66 3.79 11.60
N VAL A 17 -3.21 3.97 10.36
CA VAL A 17 -1.85 3.67 9.91
C VAL A 17 -1.38 4.79 9.00
N THR A 18 -0.21 5.34 9.26
CA THR A 18 0.55 6.13 8.28
C THR A 18 1.59 5.23 7.65
N LEU A 19 1.62 5.17 6.31
CA LEU A 19 2.68 4.53 5.54
C LEU A 19 3.53 5.59 4.86
N GLU A 20 4.84 5.45 4.96
CA GLU A 20 5.84 6.25 4.25
C GLU A 20 6.84 5.32 3.58
N TRP A 21 7.32 5.68 2.39
CA TRP A 21 8.27 4.85 1.65
C TRP A 21 9.25 5.69 0.82
N HIS A 22 10.27 5.03 0.30
CA HIS A 22 11.17 5.57 -0.70
C HIS A 22 10.75 5.14 -2.11
N SER A 23 11.06 6.00 -3.07
CA SER A 23 10.83 5.72 -4.48
C SER A 23 11.60 4.47 -4.96
N PRO A 24 11.08 3.81 -6.02
CA PRO A 24 11.76 2.73 -6.71
C PRO A 24 13.20 3.07 -7.05
N ARG A 25 14.09 2.08 -7.01
CA ARG A 25 15.48 2.27 -7.49
C ARG A 25 15.49 2.49 -9.00
N GLU A 26 14.60 1.81 -9.71
CA GLU A 26 14.46 1.90 -11.16
C GLU A 26 13.05 2.37 -11.50
N THR A 27 12.93 3.49 -12.21
CA THR A 27 11.62 4.02 -12.63
C THR A 27 11.18 3.48 -13.99
N GLY A 28 12.01 2.65 -14.61
CA GLY A 28 11.84 2.24 -16.01
C GLY A 28 12.10 3.37 -17.01
N GLY A 29 12.95 4.34 -16.65
CA GLY A 29 13.34 5.45 -17.52
C GLY A 29 12.31 6.56 -17.65
N ARG A 30 11.33 6.63 -16.73
CA ARG A 30 10.29 7.66 -16.72
C ARG A 30 10.23 8.38 -15.36
N ASP A 31 9.60 9.54 -15.35
CA ASP A 31 9.40 10.39 -14.18
C ASP A 31 7.93 10.45 -13.72
N ASP A 32 7.02 9.85 -14.49
CA ASP A 32 5.58 9.75 -14.21
C ASP A 32 5.22 8.55 -13.30
N VAL A 33 6.08 8.24 -12.32
CA VAL A 33 5.81 7.16 -11.35
C VAL A 33 4.77 7.64 -10.32
N VAL A 34 3.73 6.85 -10.14
CA VAL A 34 2.71 7.03 -9.09
C VAL A 34 2.52 5.73 -8.31
N TYR A 35 1.92 5.83 -7.13
CA TYR A 35 1.71 4.70 -6.22
C TYR A 35 0.23 4.35 -6.04
N ASN A 36 -0.05 3.05 -5.93
CA ASN A 36 -1.37 2.51 -5.62
C ASN A 36 -1.28 1.64 -4.37
N ILE A 37 -2.28 1.75 -3.49
CA ILE A 37 -2.33 0.98 -2.24
C ILE A 37 -3.39 -0.11 -2.35
N ILE A 38 -2.96 -1.37 -2.30
CA ILE A 38 -3.87 -2.51 -2.18
C ILE A 38 -3.97 -2.87 -0.69
N CYS A 39 -5.19 -2.81 -0.17
CA CYS A 39 -5.48 -3.13 1.23
C CYS A 39 -6.18 -4.48 1.31
N LYS A 40 -5.65 -5.37 2.16
CA LYS A 40 -6.22 -6.69 2.44
C LYS A 40 -6.41 -6.88 3.93
N LYS A 41 -7.58 -7.36 4.34
CA LYS A 41 -7.86 -7.83 5.70
C LYS A 41 -7.64 -9.34 5.74
N CYS A 42 -6.72 -9.80 6.58
CA CYS A 42 -6.33 -11.20 6.67
C CYS A 42 -6.77 -11.82 7.99
N GLN A 43 -7.14 -13.10 7.96
CA GLN A 43 -7.31 -13.87 9.19
C GLN A 43 -5.96 -14.12 9.87
N ALA A 44 -6.00 -14.49 11.16
CA ALA A 44 -4.79 -14.71 11.96
C ALA A 44 -3.86 -15.79 11.38
N ASP A 45 -4.39 -16.75 10.62
CA ASP A 45 -3.62 -17.80 9.95
C ASP A 45 -2.95 -17.33 8.64
N ARG A 46 -3.21 -16.09 8.21
CA ARG A 46 -2.72 -15.43 6.98
C ARG A 46 -3.06 -16.16 5.68
N ARG A 47 -3.85 -17.23 5.72
CA ARG A 47 -4.19 -18.03 4.53
C ARG A 47 -5.36 -17.44 3.76
N THR A 48 -6.24 -16.73 4.47
CA THR A 48 -7.41 -16.11 3.89
C THR A 48 -7.33 -14.60 4.09
N CYS A 49 -7.30 -13.88 2.97
CA CYS A 49 -7.34 -12.44 2.95
C CYS A 49 -8.44 -11.99 2.00
N SER A 50 -9.26 -11.04 2.44
CA SER A 50 -10.22 -10.33 1.60
C SER A 50 -9.71 -8.92 1.34
N HIS A 51 -10.31 -8.23 0.37
CA HIS A 51 -10.16 -6.78 0.32
C HIS A 51 -10.62 -6.15 1.65
N CYS A 52 -10.03 -5.01 1.99
CA CYS A 52 -10.47 -4.21 3.12
C CYS A 52 -11.93 -3.77 2.96
N ASP A 53 -12.58 -3.51 4.09
CA ASP A 53 -13.96 -3.06 4.13
C ASP A 53 -14.09 -1.67 3.48
N ASP A 54 -15.24 -1.37 2.87
CA ASP A 54 -15.47 -0.14 2.09
C ASP A 54 -15.36 1.15 2.91
N ASN A 55 -15.45 1.06 4.24
CA ASN A 55 -15.35 2.20 5.15
C ASN A 55 -13.90 2.60 5.48
N VAL A 56 -12.89 1.83 5.03
CA VAL A 56 -11.47 2.18 5.18
C VAL A 56 -11.15 3.38 4.30
N GLU A 57 -10.62 4.44 4.92
CA GLU A 57 -10.33 5.70 4.24
C GLU A 57 -8.84 5.85 3.93
N PHE A 58 -8.53 6.45 2.78
CA PHE A 58 -7.16 6.70 2.33
C PHE A 58 -6.99 8.19 2.01
N GLN A 59 -6.07 8.85 2.71
CA GLN A 59 -5.74 10.25 2.50
C GLN A 59 -4.28 10.41 2.03
N PRO A 60 -4.02 11.17 0.96
CA PRO A 60 -4.98 11.98 0.19
C PRO A 60 -5.84 11.18 -0.80
N ARG A 61 -5.46 9.95 -1.15
CA ARG A 61 -6.19 9.03 -2.03
C ARG A 61 -5.59 7.63 -1.95
N GLN A 62 -6.30 6.61 -2.42
CA GLN A 62 -5.78 5.23 -2.46
C GLN A 62 -4.93 4.93 -3.70
N LEU A 63 -5.29 5.51 -4.85
CA LEU A 63 -4.68 5.24 -6.16
C LEU A 63 -4.09 6.52 -6.76
N GLY A 64 -3.01 6.40 -7.52
CA GLY A 64 -2.38 7.51 -8.22
C GLY A 64 -1.74 8.53 -7.29
N LEU A 65 -1.16 8.07 -6.18
CA LEU A 65 -0.39 8.89 -5.25
C LEU A 65 0.91 9.34 -5.91
N THR A 66 1.18 10.65 -5.90
CA THR A 66 2.45 11.23 -6.36
C THR A 66 3.46 11.36 -5.22
N GLU A 67 2.96 11.44 -3.98
CA GLU A 67 3.77 11.47 -2.77
C GLU A 67 4.00 10.05 -2.23
N SER A 68 5.14 9.86 -1.56
CA SER A 68 5.50 8.58 -0.96
C SER A 68 4.95 8.42 0.46
N ARG A 69 3.69 8.84 0.67
CA ARG A 69 3.00 8.82 1.95
C ARG A 69 1.50 8.60 1.76
N VAL A 70 0.89 7.82 2.65
CA VAL A 70 -0.57 7.72 2.77
C VAL A 70 -0.97 7.57 4.24
N PHE A 71 -2.05 8.23 4.62
CA PHE A 71 -2.73 8.02 5.90
C PHE A 71 -3.97 7.15 5.66
N ILE A 72 -4.14 6.12 6.49
CA ILE A 72 -5.18 5.11 6.37
C ILE A 72 -5.93 5.04 7.69
N SER A 73 -7.26 5.15 7.68
CA SER A 73 -8.10 5.18 8.89
C SER A 73 -9.34 4.30 8.76
N ASN A 74 -10.10 4.19 9.86
CA ASN A 74 -11.29 3.34 9.99
C ASN A 74 -11.00 1.84 9.81
N LEU A 75 -9.78 1.41 10.17
CA LEU A 75 -9.44 -0.01 10.25
C LEU A 75 -10.11 -0.63 11.48
N LEU A 76 -10.40 -1.92 11.43
CA LEU A 76 -10.89 -2.63 12.61
C LEU A 76 -9.74 -2.80 13.61
N ALA A 77 -10.02 -2.66 14.90
CA ALA A 77 -9.06 -2.91 15.97
C ALA A 77 -8.63 -4.40 16.01
N HIS A 78 -7.42 -4.69 16.50
CA HIS A 78 -6.87 -6.04 16.65
C HIS A 78 -6.96 -6.91 15.39
N THR A 79 -6.90 -6.28 14.22
CA THR A 79 -7.12 -6.96 12.94
C THR A 79 -5.83 -6.91 12.13
N LEU A 80 -5.47 -8.05 11.53
CA LEU A 80 -4.31 -8.15 10.66
C LEU A 80 -4.68 -7.64 9.27
N TYR A 81 -3.91 -6.65 8.82
CA TYR A 81 -3.98 -6.10 7.48
C TYR A 81 -2.67 -6.33 6.74
N THR A 82 -2.76 -6.59 5.44
CA THR A 82 -1.62 -6.54 4.51
C THR A 82 -1.83 -5.38 3.56
N PHE A 83 -0.83 -4.49 3.49
CA PHE A 83 -0.80 -3.39 2.54
C PHE A 83 0.26 -3.65 1.48
N GLU A 84 -0.14 -3.61 0.20
CA GLU A 84 0.78 -3.66 -0.93
C GLU A 84 0.88 -2.28 -1.58
N ILE A 85 2.09 -1.74 -1.63
CA ILE A 85 2.37 -0.45 -2.24
C ILE A 85 2.94 -0.72 -3.63
N GLN A 86 2.11 -0.53 -4.65
CA GLN A 86 2.49 -0.74 -6.05
C GLN A 86 3.11 0.52 -6.62
N ALA A 87 4.21 0.39 -7.37
CA ALA A 87 4.74 1.44 -8.22
C ALA A 87 4.28 1.24 -9.67
N VAL A 88 3.67 2.27 -10.25
CA VAL A 88 3.18 2.25 -11.63
C VAL A 88 3.60 3.51 -12.38
N ASN A 89 3.67 3.44 -13.70
CA ASN A 89 3.90 4.59 -14.58
C ASN A 89 3.03 4.49 -15.84
N GLY A 90 3.12 5.45 -16.75
CA GLY A 90 2.27 5.51 -17.96
C GLY A 90 2.36 4.30 -18.90
N VAL A 91 3.39 3.45 -18.75
CA VAL A 91 3.58 2.23 -19.58
C VAL A 91 3.42 0.93 -18.80
N THR A 92 3.10 0.96 -17.50
CA THR A 92 2.94 -0.27 -16.70
C THR A 92 1.90 -1.21 -17.30
N ASN A 93 0.79 -0.71 -17.84
CA ASN A 93 -0.26 -1.53 -18.46
C ASN A 93 0.12 -2.09 -19.85
N LYS A 94 1.31 -1.75 -20.38
CA LYS A 94 1.85 -2.32 -21.63
C LYS A 94 2.83 -3.46 -21.37
N SER A 95 3.16 -3.70 -20.11
CA SER A 95 4.09 -4.75 -19.69
C SER A 95 3.38 -6.09 -19.58
N PRO A 96 4.03 -7.21 -19.97
CA PRO A 96 3.52 -8.55 -19.66
C PRO A 96 3.68 -8.90 -18.18
N TYR A 97 4.49 -8.16 -17.42
CA TYR A 97 4.69 -8.34 -15.98
C TYR A 97 3.79 -7.43 -15.17
N PRO A 98 3.27 -7.89 -14.01
CA PRO A 98 2.48 -7.08 -13.10
C PRO A 98 3.30 -5.92 -12.51
N ALA A 99 2.59 -4.92 -12.02
CA ALA A 99 3.18 -3.83 -11.25
C ALA A 99 3.98 -4.36 -10.07
N GLN A 100 5.21 -3.88 -9.93
CA GLN A 100 6.06 -4.26 -8.81
C GLN A 100 5.58 -3.56 -7.54
N HIS A 101 5.66 -4.26 -6.42
CA HIS A 101 5.19 -3.77 -5.13
C HIS A 101 6.08 -4.21 -3.99
N VAL A 102 5.85 -3.59 -2.84
CA VAL A 102 6.33 -4.05 -1.53
C VAL A 102 5.11 -4.29 -0.65
N SER A 103 5.15 -5.37 0.14
CA SER A 103 4.06 -5.74 1.04
C SER A 103 4.51 -5.62 2.49
N ILE A 104 3.61 -5.14 3.34
CA ILE A 104 3.81 -5.08 4.78
C ILE A 104 2.56 -5.60 5.50
N ASP A 105 2.79 -6.30 6.61
CA ASP A 105 1.73 -6.80 7.49
C ASP A 105 1.65 -5.92 8.74
N ILE A 106 0.43 -5.48 9.10
CA ILE A 106 0.17 -4.61 10.23
C ILE A 106 -1.00 -5.16 11.03
N THR A 107 -0.83 -5.30 12.34
CA THR A 107 -1.93 -5.50 13.26
C THR A 107 -2.25 -4.18 13.94
N THR A 108 -3.50 -3.73 13.82
CA THR A 108 -4.02 -2.54 14.51
C THR A 108 -4.20 -2.79 16.01
N ASN A 109 -4.18 -1.72 16.81
CA ASN A 109 -4.30 -1.79 18.25
C ASN A 109 -5.74 -1.52 18.71
N GLN A 110 -5.95 -1.38 20.03
CA GLN A 110 -7.22 -0.92 20.61
C GLN A 110 -7.56 0.50 20.13
N ALA A 111 -8.86 0.79 20.03
CA ALA A 111 -9.44 2.11 19.82
C ALA A 111 -9.77 2.78 21.17
#